data_AF-A0A1D1ZYP5-F1
#
_entry.id   AF-A0A1D1ZYP5-F1
#
_cell.length_a   1.000
_cell.length_b   1.000
_cell.length_c   1.000
_cell.angle_alpha   90.00
_cell.angle_beta   90.00
_cell.angle_gamma   90.00
#
_symmetry.space_group_name_H-M   'P 1'
#
loop_
_entity.id
_entity.type
_entity.pdbx_description
1 polymer ?
#
loop_
_entity_poly.entity_id
_entity_poly.type
_entity_poly.pdbx_seq_one_letter_code
_entity_poly.pdbx_strand_id
1 'polypeptide(L)'
;MNFQDRLRDVQGKLEARGMPAASLHGELSKQERQATLAAFTAGRFRALLVSDVAARGLDIPDCDAVFNLELPTDASHYAHRAGRTARAGRSGVVVSLVSGGQSYVVQRFGKRLGVDIQPVEFRHGVVERVREDQLAPPRKAAGGGPKAEGTGQAAPLALKATRKTAKKGYRSH
;
A
#
# COMPACT_ATOMS: atom_id res chain seq x y z
N MET A 1 17.57 -3.16 -11.22
CA MET A 1 17.61 -3.76 -9.87
C MET A 1 16.89 -5.10 -9.94
N ASN A 2 17.57 -6.19 -9.58
CA ASN A 2 16.97 -7.52 -9.62
C ASN A 2 16.07 -7.72 -8.39
N PHE A 3 14.77 -7.88 -8.61
CA PHE A 3 13.80 -8.07 -7.51
C PHE A 3 14.06 -9.36 -6.72
N GLN A 4 14.70 -10.36 -7.34
CA GLN A 4 15.01 -11.63 -6.68
C GLN A 4 16.09 -11.45 -5.62
N ASP A 5 17.16 -10.71 -5.94
CA ASP A 5 18.25 -10.45 -5.00
C ASP A 5 17.76 -9.70 -3.77
N ARG A 6 16.81 -8.77 -3.96
CA ARG A 6 16.18 -8.06 -2.84
C ARG A 6 15.34 -8.99 -1.96
N LEU A 7 14.56 -9.91 -2.54
CA LEU A 7 13.79 -10.87 -1.75
C LEU A 7 14.70 -11.76 -0.91
N ARG A 8 15.82 -12.23 -1.50
CA ARG A 8 16.84 -13.02 -0.78
C ARG A 8 17.49 -12.23 0.35
N ASP A 9 17.87 -10.98 0.10
CA ASP A 9 18.45 -10.11 1.12
C ASP A 9 17.50 -9.87 2.30
N VAL A 10 16.22 -9.57 2.02
CA VAL A 10 15.22 -9.40 3.10
C VAL A 10 14.98 -10.71 3.84
N GLN A 11 14.91 -11.84 3.13
CA GLN A 11 14.78 -13.16 3.77
C GLN A 11 15.94 -13.41 4.75
N GLY A 12 17.19 -13.25 4.31
CA GLY A 12 18.36 -13.43 5.18
C GLY A 12 18.37 -12.47 6.37
N LYS A 13 17.91 -11.22 6.19
CA LYS A 13 17.79 -10.25 7.29
C LYS A 13 16.75 -10.62 8.34
N LEU A 14 15.66 -11.28 7.93
CA LEU A 14 14.63 -11.79 8.84
C LEU A 14 15.13 -13.04 9.58
N GLU A 15 15.73 -13.98 8.86
CA GLU A 15 16.29 -15.21 9.43
C GLU A 15 17.40 -14.90 10.46
N ALA A 16 18.30 -13.96 10.13
CA ALA A 16 19.34 -13.49 11.05
C ALA A 16 18.79 -12.84 12.34
N ARG A 17 17.52 -12.42 12.33
CA ARG A 17 16.79 -11.87 13.49
C ARG A 17 15.89 -12.92 14.18
N GLY A 18 16.03 -14.19 13.83
CA GLY A 18 15.26 -15.28 14.41
C GLY A 18 13.83 -15.38 13.89
N MET A 19 13.53 -14.81 12.72
CA MET A 19 12.23 -14.93 12.06
C MET A 19 12.35 -15.80 10.80
N PRO A 20 12.01 -17.10 10.88
CA PRO A 20 12.04 -17.98 9.71
C PRO A 20 11.13 -17.45 8.60
N ALA A 21 11.67 -17.40 7.40
CA ALA A 21 11.01 -16.84 6.23
C ALA A 21 11.32 -17.65 4.97
N ALA A 22 10.48 -17.54 3.95
CA ALA A 22 10.75 -18.09 2.63
C ALA A 22 10.32 -17.09 1.55
N SER A 23 10.95 -17.14 0.39
CA SER A 23 10.59 -16.28 -0.75
C SER A 23 10.00 -17.07 -1.92
N LEU A 24 9.06 -16.45 -2.63
CA LEU A 24 8.55 -16.92 -3.91
C LEU A 24 9.04 -16.01 -5.02
N HIS A 25 9.86 -16.56 -5.92
CA HIS A 25 10.47 -15.84 -7.03
C HIS A 25 10.41 -16.63 -8.35
N GLY A 26 10.77 -15.96 -9.45
CA GLY A 26 10.62 -16.48 -10.82
C GLY A 26 11.33 -17.82 -11.08
N GLU A 27 12.51 -18.00 -10.51
CA GLU A 27 13.36 -19.20 -10.71
C GLU A 27 12.80 -20.48 -10.08
N LEU A 28 11.83 -20.39 -9.15
CA LEU A 28 11.22 -21.57 -8.55
C LEU A 28 10.29 -22.27 -9.55
N SER A 29 10.46 -23.59 -9.67
CA SER A 29 9.54 -24.47 -10.39
C SER A 29 8.14 -24.45 -9.76
N LYS A 30 7.14 -24.91 -10.53
CA LYS A 30 5.76 -25.00 -10.04
C LYS A 30 5.65 -25.88 -8.79
N GLN A 31 6.40 -26.98 -8.73
CA GLN A 31 6.41 -27.90 -7.60
C GLN A 31 7.02 -27.25 -6.35
N GLU A 32 8.14 -26.53 -6.49
CA GLU A 32 8.76 -25.79 -5.39
C GLU A 32 7.83 -24.70 -4.85
N ARG A 33 7.16 -23.95 -5.74
CA ARG A 33 6.17 -22.94 -5.33
C ARG A 33 5.05 -23.55 -4.50
N GLN A 34 4.51 -24.70 -4.94
CA GLN A 34 3.45 -25.39 -4.20
C GLN A 34 3.94 -25.92 -2.86
N ALA A 35 5.16 -26.48 -2.80
CA ALA A 35 5.75 -26.98 -1.56
C ALA A 35 5.98 -25.85 -0.54
N THR A 36 6.46 -24.68 -0.99
CA THR A 36 6.63 -23.49 -0.16
C THR A 36 5.29 -22.97 0.39
N LEU A 37 4.24 -22.91 -0.45
CA LEU A 37 2.91 -22.51 0.01
C LEU A 37 2.31 -23.49 1.01
N ALA A 38 2.50 -24.80 0.80
CA ALA A 38 2.07 -25.82 1.75
C ALA A 38 2.83 -25.70 3.08
N ALA A 39 4.13 -25.43 3.04
CA ALA A 39 4.96 -25.19 4.22
C ALA A 39 4.52 -23.95 5.00
N PHE A 40 4.17 -22.87 4.29
CA PHE A 40 3.64 -21.65 4.89
C PHE A 40 2.30 -21.90 5.59
N THR A 41 1.37 -22.59 4.90
CA THR A 41 0.05 -22.94 5.44
C THR A 41 0.17 -23.85 6.68
N ALA A 42 1.15 -24.75 6.68
CA ALA A 42 1.44 -25.61 7.83
C ALA A 42 2.17 -24.89 8.98
N GLY A 43 2.46 -23.59 8.85
CA GLY A 43 3.11 -22.79 9.89
C GLY A 43 4.60 -23.07 10.09
N ARG A 44 5.28 -23.71 9.12
CA ARG A 44 6.72 -24.05 9.25
C ARG A 44 7.63 -22.83 9.28
N PHE A 45 7.16 -21.70 8.76
CA PHE A 45 7.81 -20.41 8.83
C PHE A 45 6.75 -19.30 8.94
N ARG A 46 7.16 -18.13 9.42
CA ARG A 46 6.25 -17.06 9.81
C ARG A 46 6.06 -15.99 8.74
N ALA A 47 7.02 -15.85 7.82
CA ALA A 47 6.98 -14.82 6.78
C ALA A 47 7.17 -15.40 5.37
N LEU A 48 6.28 -15.03 4.46
CA LEU A 48 6.36 -15.36 3.04
C LEU A 48 6.62 -14.09 2.24
N LEU A 49 7.78 -13.99 1.58
CA LEU A 49 8.14 -12.85 0.74
C LEU A 49 7.82 -13.13 -0.71
N VAL A 50 7.13 -12.20 -1.38
CA VAL A 50 6.67 -12.42 -2.76
C VAL A 50 6.75 -11.12 -3.56
N SER A 51 7.04 -11.22 -4.86
CA SER A 51 6.85 -10.11 -5.81
C SER A 51 5.53 -10.26 -6.56
N ASP A 52 4.96 -9.15 -7.06
CA ASP A 52 3.69 -9.20 -7.80
C ASP A 52 3.74 -10.16 -9.00
N VAL A 53 4.90 -10.28 -9.66
CA VAL A 53 5.09 -11.22 -10.77
C VAL A 53 5.07 -12.67 -10.29
N ALA A 54 5.73 -12.97 -9.16
CA ALA A 54 5.78 -14.32 -8.62
C ALA A 54 4.43 -14.77 -8.02
N ALA A 55 3.63 -13.83 -7.52
CA ALA A 55 2.31 -14.10 -6.94
C ALA A 55 1.21 -14.37 -7.99
N ARG A 56 1.39 -13.97 -9.25
CA ARG A 56 0.37 -14.16 -10.29
C ARG A 56 0.10 -15.64 -10.53
N GLY A 57 -1.17 -16.02 -10.45
CA GLY A 57 -1.61 -17.40 -10.62
C GLY A 57 -1.34 -18.31 -9.41
N LEU A 58 -0.86 -17.76 -8.29
CA LEU A 58 -0.76 -18.48 -7.02
C LEU A 58 -1.93 -18.08 -6.12
N ASP A 59 -2.59 -19.08 -5.55
CA ASP A 59 -3.52 -18.85 -4.45
C ASP A 59 -2.74 -18.75 -3.14
N ILE A 60 -2.39 -17.51 -2.79
CA ILE A 60 -1.71 -17.24 -1.52
C ILE A 60 -2.73 -17.43 -0.37
N PRO A 61 -2.41 -18.28 0.63
CA PRO A 61 -3.26 -18.48 1.80
C PRO A 61 -3.60 -17.18 2.53
N ASP A 62 -4.71 -17.19 3.27
CA ASP A 62 -5.06 -16.07 4.14
C ASP A 62 -4.00 -15.89 5.23
N CYS A 63 -3.62 -14.63 5.49
CA CYS A 63 -2.62 -14.28 6.50
C CYS A 63 -3.17 -13.27 7.51
N ASP A 64 -2.59 -13.22 8.70
CA ASP A 64 -2.97 -12.26 9.75
C ASP A 64 -2.58 -10.81 9.38
N ALA A 65 -1.50 -10.67 8.59
CA ALA A 65 -0.96 -9.39 8.20
C ALA A 65 -0.31 -9.40 6.81
N VAL A 66 -0.39 -8.26 6.13
CA VAL A 66 0.28 -7.98 4.86
C VAL A 66 1.22 -6.79 5.03
N PHE A 67 2.48 -6.97 4.65
CA PHE A 67 3.50 -5.91 4.70
C PHE A 67 3.92 -5.50 3.29
N ASN A 68 3.60 -4.28 2.88
CA ASN A 68 4.13 -3.69 1.66
C ASN A 68 5.52 -3.11 1.94
N LEU A 69 6.57 -3.85 1.58
CA LEU A 69 7.95 -3.35 1.63
C LEU A 69 8.21 -2.24 0.61
N GLU A 70 7.43 -2.24 -0.47
CA GLU A 70 7.35 -1.16 -1.44
C GLU A 70 5.89 -0.79 -1.66
N LEU A 71 5.65 0.51 -1.79
CA LEU A 71 4.31 1.01 -2.03
C LEU A 71 3.78 0.45 -3.37
N PRO A 72 2.56 -0.10 -3.41
CA PRO A 72 1.91 -0.53 -4.64
C PRO A 72 1.81 0.61 -5.66
N THR A 73 1.78 0.29 -6.95
CA THR A 73 1.76 1.31 -8.03
C THR A 73 0.51 2.18 -8.01
N ASP A 74 -0.60 1.62 -7.52
CA ASP A 74 -1.89 2.27 -7.49
C ASP A 74 -2.81 1.64 -6.42
N ALA A 75 -3.93 2.31 -6.16
CA ALA A 75 -4.90 1.87 -5.16
C ALA A 75 -5.55 0.50 -5.45
N SER A 76 -5.69 0.09 -6.72
CA SER A 76 -6.25 -1.21 -7.07
C SER A 76 -5.27 -2.33 -6.69
N HIS A 77 -3.99 -2.15 -7.03
CA HIS A 77 -2.94 -3.06 -6.57
C HIS A 77 -2.81 -3.10 -5.04
N TYR A 78 -2.96 -1.95 -4.36
CA TYR A 78 -3.01 -1.91 -2.90
C TYR A 78 -4.15 -2.77 -2.35
N ALA A 79 -5.37 -2.62 -2.88
CA ALA A 79 -6.53 -3.41 -2.47
C ALA A 79 -6.34 -4.91 -2.75
N HIS A 80 -5.78 -5.29 -3.91
CA HIS A 80 -5.49 -6.68 -4.23
C HIS A 80 -4.48 -7.35 -3.28
N ARG A 81 -3.48 -6.60 -2.81
CA ARG A 81 -2.53 -7.07 -1.79
C ARG A 81 -3.19 -7.13 -0.41
N ALA A 82 -3.97 -6.11 -0.04
CA ALA A 82 -4.73 -6.10 1.21
C ALA A 82 -5.73 -7.26 1.31
N GLY A 83 -6.33 -7.68 0.19
CA GLY A 83 -7.25 -8.83 0.13
C GLY A 83 -6.62 -10.21 0.39
N ARG A 84 -5.35 -10.27 0.82
CA ARG A 84 -4.68 -11.49 1.31
C ARG A 84 -4.85 -11.71 2.81
N THR A 85 -5.39 -10.71 3.51
CA THR A 85 -5.75 -10.79 4.92
C THR A 85 -7.25 -10.51 5.10
N ALA A 86 -7.73 -10.61 6.34
CA ALA A 86 -9.10 -10.29 6.74
C ALA A 86 -10.19 -11.07 5.97
N ARG A 87 -9.93 -12.32 5.56
CA ARG A 87 -10.93 -13.18 4.91
C ARG A 87 -11.83 -13.86 5.93
N ALA A 88 -13.00 -14.32 5.48
CA ALA A 88 -13.96 -15.09 6.28
C ALA A 88 -14.38 -14.42 7.60
N GLY A 89 -14.51 -13.09 7.60
CA GLY A 89 -14.95 -12.31 8.76
C GLY A 89 -13.87 -12.09 9.84
N ARG A 90 -12.62 -12.52 9.60
CA ARG A 90 -11.50 -12.23 10.50
C ARG A 90 -11.00 -10.80 10.30
N SER A 91 -10.42 -10.23 11.36
CA SER A 91 -9.64 -8.99 11.25
C SER A 91 -8.27 -9.27 10.63
N GLY A 92 -7.70 -8.27 9.95
CA GLY A 92 -6.38 -8.36 9.34
C GLY A 92 -5.67 -7.01 9.39
N VAL A 93 -4.33 -7.04 9.31
CA VAL A 93 -3.51 -5.82 9.36
C VAL A 93 -2.78 -5.61 8.05
N VAL A 94 -2.81 -4.40 7.51
CA VAL A 94 -2.01 -4.02 6.35
C VAL A 94 -1.08 -2.88 6.73
N VAL A 95 0.23 -3.12 6.61
CA VAL A 95 1.26 -2.13 6.89
C VAL A 95 2.01 -1.81 5.60
N SER A 96 2.20 -0.53 5.32
CA SER A 96 3.02 -0.09 4.19
C SER A 96 4.21 0.72 4.68
N LEU A 97 5.41 0.30 4.29
CA LEU A 97 6.63 1.06 4.52
C LEU A 97 6.71 2.16 3.45
N VAL A 98 6.73 3.41 3.90
CA VAL A 98 6.70 4.58 3.02
C VAL A 98 7.80 5.54 3.41
N SER A 99 8.44 6.12 2.40
CA SER A 99 9.33 7.27 2.63
C SER A 99 8.49 8.55 2.78
N GLY A 100 9.04 9.60 3.41
CA GLY A 100 8.32 10.86 3.64
C GLY A 100 7.76 11.49 2.36
N GLY A 101 8.42 11.30 1.21
CA GLY A 101 7.94 11.76 -0.09
C GLY A 101 6.75 10.98 -0.66
N GLN A 102 6.36 9.85 -0.07
CA GLN A 102 5.30 8.97 -0.58
C GLN A 102 3.98 9.05 0.22
N SER A 103 3.94 9.83 1.31
CA SER A 103 2.76 9.97 2.17
C SER A 103 1.52 10.42 1.38
N TYR A 104 1.68 11.37 0.45
CA TYR A 104 0.58 11.85 -0.40
C TYR A 104 -0.03 10.75 -1.28
N VAL A 105 0.77 9.77 -1.71
CA VAL A 105 0.31 8.66 -2.55
C VAL A 105 -0.61 7.76 -1.74
N VAL A 106 -0.23 7.46 -0.49
CA VAL A 106 -1.02 6.64 0.42
C VAL A 106 -2.34 7.32 0.77
N GLN A 107 -2.32 8.63 1.02
CA GLN A 107 -3.55 9.39 1.24
C GLN A 107 -4.48 9.33 0.01
N ARG A 108 -3.93 9.37 -1.21
CA ARG A 108 -4.74 9.18 -2.43
C ARG A 108 -5.31 7.77 -2.54
N PHE A 109 -4.59 6.74 -2.10
CA PHE A 109 -5.12 5.38 -2.06
C PHE A 109 -6.30 5.29 -1.10
N GLY A 110 -6.15 5.81 0.12
CA GLY A 110 -7.23 5.88 1.12
C GLY A 110 -8.47 6.57 0.57
N LYS A 111 -8.33 7.78 0.02
CA LYS A 111 -9.45 8.54 -0.59
C LYS A 111 -10.14 7.78 -1.72
N ARG A 112 -9.36 7.12 -2.60
CA ARG A 112 -9.93 6.42 -3.76
C ARG A 112 -10.62 5.11 -3.37
N LEU A 113 -10.15 4.45 -2.33
CA LEU A 113 -10.72 3.21 -1.81
C LEU A 113 -11.82 3.45 -0.76
N GLY A 114 -11.95 4.68 -0.26
CA GLY A 114 -12.86 4.99 0.86
C GLY A 114 -12.40 4.37 2.18
N VAL A 115 -11.11 4.13 2.34
CA VAL A 115 -10.52 3.53 3.56
C VAL A 115 -9.62 4.54 4.25
N ASP A 116 -9.65 4.50 5.57
CA ASP A 116 -8.82 5.34 6.41
C ASP A 116 -7.46 4.65 6.64
N ILE A 117 -6.41 5.16 5.98
CA ILE A 117 -5.05 4.64 6.12
C ILE A 117 -4.29 5.54 7.09
N GLN A 118 -4.17 5.07 8.32
CA GLN A 118 -3.59 5.81 9.42
C GLN A 118 -2.07 5.91 9.30
N PRO A 119 -1.48 7.13 9.34
CA PRO A 119 -0.04 7.28 9.36
C PRO A 119 0.53 6.89 10.73
N VAL A 120 1.57 6.08 10.69
CA VAL A 120 2.31 5.64 11.88
C VAL A 120 3.81 5.84 11.64
N GLU A 121 4.53 6.14 12.71
CA GLU A 121 5.99 6.23 12.73
C GLU A 121 6.57 5.17 13.64
N PHE A 122 7.72 4.64 13.25
CA PHE A 122 8.48 3.72 14.08
C PHE A 122 9.62 4.49 14.75
N ARG A 123 9.49 4.76 16.05
CA ARG A 123 10.48 5.47 16.86
C ARG A 123 10.87 4.61 18.05
N HIS A 124 12.18 4.48 18.30
CA HIS A 124 12.72 3.76 19.46
C HIS A 124 12.18 2.33 19.66
N GLY A 125 11.86 1.61 18.57
CA GLY A 125 11.31 0.26 18.66
C GLY A 125 9.79 0.18 18.81
N VAL A 126 9.10 1.33 18.83
CA VAL A 126 7.65 1.44 19.04
C VAL A 126 6.98 2.03 17.81
N VAL A 127 5.79 1.51 17.47
CA VAL A 127 4.93 2.08 16.42
C VAL A 127 3.99 3.09 17.08
N GLU A 128 4.18 4.36 16.78
CA GLU A 128 3.37 5.47 17.31
C GLU A 128 2.53 6.09 16.19
N ARG A 129 1.31 6.54 16.53
CA ARG A 129 0.48 7.27 15.56
C ARG A 129 1.05 8.66 15.34
N VAL A 130 1.21 9.03 14.08
CA VAL A 130 1.63 10.38 13.73
C VAL A 130 0.43 11.29 13.84
N ARG A 131 0.60 12.43 14.51
CA ARG A 131 -0.42 13.47 14.53
C ARG A 131 -0.47 14.15 13.16
N GLU A 132 -1.66 14.45 12.65
CA GLU A 132 -1.86 14.92 11.27
C GLU A 132 -1.17 16.26 10.98
N ASP A 133 -0.88 17.07 12.02
CA ASP A 133 -0.09 18.30 11.97
C ASP A 133 1.39 18.08 11.61
N GLN A 134 1.92 16.87 11.81
CA GLN A 134 3.32 16.51 11.55
C GLN A 134 3.55 15.89 10.17
N LEU A 135 2.49 15.57 9.41
CA LEU A 135 2.60 14.99 8.06
C LEU A 135 2.98 15.99 6.95
N ALA A 136 3.28 17.24 7.31
CA ALA A 136 3.60 18.28 6.35
C ALA A 136 4.79 17.85 5.45
N PRO A 137 4.69 18.02 4.12
CA PRO A 137 5.81 17.72 3.24
C PRO A 137 7.00 18.59 3.63
N PRO A 138 8.25 18.12 3.42
CA PRO A 138 9.41 18.98 3.61
C PRO A 138 9.20 20.22 2.75
N ARG A 139 9.07 21.39 3.41
CA ARG A 139 9.04 22.67 2.72
C ARG A 139 10.28 22.71 1.84
N LYS A 140 10.10 22.79 0.52
CA LYS A 140 11.21 23.02 -0.41
C LYS A 140 11.99 24.21 0.14
N ALA A 141 13.28 24.01 0.42
CA ALA A 141 14.17 25.11 0.76
C ALA A 141 14.04 26.15 -0.36
N ALA A 142 13.59 27.34 0.00
CA ALA A 142 13.49 28.47 -0.90
C ALA A 142 14.92 28.91 -1.29
N GLY A 143 15.42 28.36 -2.38
CA GLY A 143 16.58 28.89 -3.10
C GLY A 143 16.09 29.92 -4.12
N GLY A 144 16.45 31.18 -3.90
CA GLY A 144 16.02 32.33 -4.69
C GLY A 144 16.59 32.37 -6.12
N GLY A 145 15.83 33.03 -7.00
CA GLY A 145 16.22 33.42 -8.37
C GLY A 145 15.08 34.24 -9.01
N PRO A 146 15.36 35.30 -9.79
CA PRO A 146 14.51 36.48 -9.88
C PRO A 146 13.36 36.40 -10.91
N LYS A 147 12.37 37.29 -10.69
CA LYS A 147 11.19 37.58 -11.53
C LYS A 147 11.55 37.83 -13.01
N ALA A 148 10.72 37.29 -13.90
CA ALA A 148 10.52 37.82 -15.25
C ALA A 148 9.00 37.88 -15.54
N GLU A 149 8.54 39.07 -15.89
CA GLU A 149 7.18 39.40 -16.34
C GLU A 149 6.96 38.92 -17.77
N GLY A 150 5.73 38.50 -18.11
CA GLY A 150 5.40 38.07 -19.46
C GLY A 150 3.94 37.65 -19.61
N THR A 151 3.15 38.57 -20.16
CA THR A 151 1.74 38.52 -20.59
C THR A 151 1.32 37.24 -21.32
N GLY A 152 0.09 36.77 -21.06
CA GLY A 152 -0.58 35.76 -21.90
C GLY A 152 -1.99 35.43 -21.40
N GLN A 153 -2.99 35.99 -22.07
CA GLN A 153 -4.42 35.73 -21.89
C GLN A 153 -4.79 34.25 -22.05
N ALA A 154 -5.69 33.76 -21.20
CA ALA A 154 -6.66 32.72 -21.58
C ALA A 154 -7.92 32.80 -20.70
N ALA A 155 -9.06 32.95 -21.37
CA ALA A 155 -10.41 33.06 -20.82
C ALA A 155 -10.93 31.71 -20.26
N PRO A 156 -12.01 31.71 -19.44
CA PRO A 156 -12.46 30.53 -18.70
C PRO A 156 -13.40 29.64 -19.53
N LEU A 157 -13.19 28.33 -19.46
CA LEU A 157 -14.14 27.32 -19.94
C LEU A 157 -14.92 26.75 -18.76
N ALA A 158 -16.12 27.27 -18.56
CA ALA A 158 -17.17 26.63 -17.80
C ALA A 158 -17.79 25.50 -18.65
N LEU A 159 -18.03 24.33 -18.05
CA LEU A 159 -19.17 23.51 -18.44
C LEU A 159 -19.82 22.84 -17.23
N LYS A 160 -21.12 23.09 -17.13
CA LYS A 160 -22.09 22.62 -16.14
C LYS A 160 -22.51 21.18 -16.44
N ALA A 161 -22.85 20.41 -15.40
CA ALA A 161 -23.91 19.38 -15.42
C ALA A 161 -24.23 18.94 -13.97
N THR A 162 -25.22 19.57 -13.34
CA THR A 162 -26.58 19.02 -13.08
C THR A 162 -26.64 17.88 -12.06
N ARG A 163 -27.09 18.21 -10.84
CA ARG A 163 -27.94 17.31 -10.05
C ARG A 163 -29.14 18.08 -9.49
N LYS A 164 -30.33 17.65 -9.93
CA LYS A 164 -31.67 18.04 -9.45
C LYS A 164 -31.75 17.95 -7.93
N THR A 165 -32.36 18.94 -7.30
CA THR A 165 -32.83 18.89 -5.91
C THR A 165 -34.33 19.17 -5.84
N ALA A 166 -35.02 18.32 -5.08
CA ALA A 166 -36.22 18.52 -4.25
C ALA A 166 -37.60 18.79 -4.89
N LYS A 167 -38.60 17.97 -4.51
CA LYS A 167 -39.62 18.22 -3.46
C LYS A 167 -40.66 17.07 -3.47
N LYS A 168 -40.80 16.30 -2.38
CA LYS A 168 -41.80 16.42 -1.29
C LYS A 168 -43.25 16.52 -1.78
N GLY A 169 -44.01 15.43 -1.59
CA GLY A 169 -45.46 15.37 -1.74
C GLY A 169 -46.01 14.18 -0.95
N TYR A 170 -46.29 14.42 0.33
CA TYR A 170 -46.98 13.51 1.24
C TYR A 170 -48.48 13.74 1.04
N ARG A 171 -49.27 12.71 0.68
CA ARG A 171 -50.74 12.71 0.85
C ARG A 171 -51.20 11.30 1.19
N SER A 172 -51.73 11.22 2.40
CA SER A 172 -52.62 10.19 2.93
C SER A 172 -53.91 10.11 2.12
N HIS A 173 -54.36 8.89 1.82
CA HIS A 173 -55.71 8.38 2.11
C HIS A 173 -55.73 6.87 1.88
#